data_AF-A0A0F9NBS0-F1
#
_entry.id   AF-A0A0F9NBS0-F1
#
_cell.length_a   1.000
_cell.length_b   1.000
_cell.length_c   1.000
_cell.angle_alpha   90.00
_cell.angle_beta   90.00
_cell.angle_gamma   90.00
#
_symmetry.space_group_name_H-M   'P 1'
#
loop_
_entity.id
_entity.type
_entity.pdbx_description
1 polymer ?
#
loop_
_entity_poly.entity_id
_entity_poly.type
_entity_poly.pdbx_seq_one_letter_code
_entity_poly.pdbx_strand_id
1 'polypeptide(L)' 'MGVTILIIGEVESETEYFCCSCRQLRLSLCVDKSKCLNCGSKDIIMGPYGSLDKAALIRKCDGATE' A
#
# COMPACT_ATOMS: atom_id res chain seq x y z
N MET A 1 -40.34 -18.29 1.59
CA MET A 1 -39.27 -18.19 0.58
C MET A 1 -38.29 -17.14 1.07
N GLY A 2 -37.20 -17.56 1.72
CA GLY A 2 -36.22 -16.65 2.31
C GLY A 2 -35.24 -16.18 1.24
N VAL A 3 -35.03 -14.87 1.14
CA VAL A 3 -34.08 -14.28 0.20
C VAL A 3 -32.70 -14.30 0.87
N THR A 4 -31.80 -15.14 0.38
CA THR A 4 -30.40 -15.14 0.80
C THR A 4 -29.69 -13.98 0.10
N ILE A 5 -29.44 -12.88 0.83
CA ILE A 5 -28.63 -11.76 0.35
C ILE A 5 -27.17 -12.21 0.39
N LEU A 6 -26.62 -12.54 -0.77
CA LEU A 6 -25.19 -12.79 -0.93
C LEU A 6 -24.47 -11.43 -0.88
N ILE A 7 -24.03 -11.01 0.32
CA ILE A 7 -23.12 -9.87 0.44
C ILE A 7 -21.76 -10.38 -0.06
N ILE A 8 -21.52 -10.25 -1.37
CA ILE A 8 -20.18 -10.39 -1.95
C ILE A 8 -19.42 -9.12 -1.58
N GLY A 9 -19.06 -9.03 -0.31
CA GLY A 9 -18.21 -7.99 0.25
C GLY A 9 -16.96 -8.67 0.77
N GLU A 10 -16.26 -9.41 -0.09
CA GLU A 10 -14.82 -9.55 0.12
C GLU A 10 -14.28 -8.12 0.03
N VAL A 11 -14.18 -7.48 1.19
CA VAL A 11 -13.28 -6.34 1.36
C VAL A 11 -11.90 -6.96 1.22
N GLU A 12 -11.51 -7.25 -0.02
CA GLU A 12 -10.11 -7.39 -0.39
C GLU A 12 -9.48 -6.13 0.16
N SER A 13 -8.83 -6.26 1.31
CA SER A 13 -8.35 -5.11 2.06
C SER A 13 -7.40 -4.39 1.13
N GLU A 14 -7.87 -3.28 0.56
CA GLU A 14 -7.10 -2.47 -0.35
C GLU A 14 -5.83 -2.11 0.42
N THR A 15 -4.70 -2.66 -0.01
CA THR A 15 -3.41 -2.36 0.58
C THR A 15 -2.77 -1.29 -0.26
N GLU A 16 -2.08 -0.36 0.35
CA GLU A 16 -1.20 0.57 -0.34
C GLU A 16 0.25 0.27 0.00
N TYR A 17 1.14 0.71 -0.88
CA TYR A 17 2.57 0.62 -0.66
C TYR A 17 3.25 1.94 -1.00
N PHE A 18 4.29 2.26 -0.23
CA PHE A 18 5.17 3.37 -0.45
C PHE A 18 6.56 2.86 -0.82
N CYS A 19 7.14 3.34 -1.92
CA CYS A 19 8.53 3.01 -2.25
C CYS A 19 9.47 4.11 -1.75
N CYS A 20 10.41 3.76 -0.86
CA CYS A 20 11.42 4.71 -0.37
C CYS A 20 12.35 5.21 -1.49
N SER A 21 12.66 4.37 -2.49
CA SER A 21 13.58 4.76 -3.58
C SER A 21 12.98 5.78 -4.54
N CYS A 22 11.72 5.64 -4.96
CA CYS A 22 11.08 6.57 -5.89
C CYS A 22 10.07 7.53 -5.23
N ARG A 23 9.87 7.41 -3.91
CA ARG A 23 8.98 8.24 -3.08
C ARG A 23 7.53 8.24 -3.55
N GLN A 24 7.12 7.14 -4.18
CA GLN A 24 5.77 6.95 -4.71
C GLN A 24 4.92 6.17 -3.72
N LEU A 25 3.77 6.72 -3.35
CA LEU A 25 2.69 6.03 -2.65
C LEU A 25 1.68 5.56 -3.70
N ARG A 26 1.36 4.27 -3.72
CA ARG A 26 0.44 3.67 -4.70
C ARG A 26 -0.46 2.65 -4.03
N LEU A 27 -1.70 2.58 -4.50
CA LEU A 27 -2.61 1.47 -4.23
C LEU A 27 -2.00 0.17 -4.79
N SER A 28 -1.80 -0.80 -3.92
CA SER A 28 -1.40 -2.17 -4.26
C SER A 28 -2.65 -3.01 -4.47
N LEU A 29 -3.23 -2.90 -5.66
CA LEU A 29 -4.23 -3.85 -6.17
C LEU A 29 -3.56 -5.14 -6.72
N CYS A 30 -2.23 -5.21 -6.71
CA CYS A 30 -1.49 -6.30 -7.31
C CYS A 30 -1.19 -7.45 -6.34
N VAL A 31 -1.22 -8.66 -6.90
CA VAL A 31 -0.85 -9.93 -6.26
C VAL A 31 0.63 -9.98 -5.86
N ASP A 32 1.52 -9.40 -6.66
CA ASP A 32 2.96 -9.38 -6.37
C ASP A 32 3.37 -8.10 -5.63
N LYS A 33 3.63 -8.27 -4.33
CA LYS A 33 3.96 -7.21 -3.37
C LYS A 33 5.46 -7.20 -3.02
N SER A 34 6.29 -7.73 -3.92
CA SER A 34 7.71 -8.01 -3.67
C SER A 34 8.64 -6.87 -4.08
N LYS A 35 8.15 -5.93 -4.91
CA LYS A 35 8.94 -4.82 -5.48
C LYS A 35 8.04 -3.68 -5.94
N CYS A 36 8.61 -2.48 -5.97
CA CYS A 36 7.98 -1.31 -6.55
C CYS A 36 7.77 -1.50 -8.05
N LEU A 37 6.54 -1.30 -8.52
CA LEU A 37 6.20 -1.39 -9.94
C LEU A 37 6.81 -0.26 -10.78
N ASN A 38 7.20 0.85 -10.15
CA ASN A 38 7.75 2.01 -10.85
C ASN A 38 9.27 1.93 -11.05
N CYS A 39 10.03 1.60 -10.00
CA CYS A 39 11.50 1.59 -10.06
C CYS A 39 12.13 0.21 -9.84
N GLY A 40 11.34 -0.83 -9.57
CA GLY A 40 11.84 -2.19 -9.31
C GLY A 40 12.52 -2.38 -7.94
N SER A 41 12.61 -1.33 -7.11
CA SER A 41 13.20 -1.43 -5.77
C SER A 41 12.37 -2.33 -4.86
N LYS A 42 13.04 -3.13 -4.02
CA LYS A 42 12.40 -3.94 -2.98
C LYS A 42 12.15 -3.15 -1.70
N ASP A 43 12.65 -1.92 -1.63
CA ASP A 43 12.50 -1.04 -0.47
C ASP A 43 11.13 -0.36 -0.53
N ILE A 44 10.12 -1.12 -0.11
CA ILE A 44 8.72 -0.72 -0.07
C ILE A 44 8.14 -0.93 1.33
N ILE A 45 7.33 0.03 1.77
CA ILE A 45 6.60 0.00 3.02
C ILE A 45 5.14 -0.25 2.68
N MET A 46 4.53 -1.27 3.27
CA MET A 46 3.16 -1.67 2.98
C MET A 46 2.25 -1.37 4.17
N GLY A 47 1.00 -1.02 3.86
CA GLY A 47 0.00 -0.77 4.88
C GLY A 47 -1.44 -0.91 4.34
N PRO A 48 -2.43 -0.85 5.24
CA PRO A 48 -3.82 -0.70 4.83
C PRO A 48 -4.01 0.61 4.07
N TYR A 49 -4.94 0.63 3.12
CA TYR A 49 -5.34 1.85 2.43
C TYR A 49 -5.76 2.95 3.41
N GLY A 50 -5.23 4.15 3.20
CA GLY A 50 -5.45 5.33 4.04
C GLY A 50 -4.61 5.35 5.32
N SER A 51 -3.78 4.33 5.58
CA SER A 51 -2.94 4.28 6.79
C SER A 51 -1.52 4.78 6.56
N LEU A 52 -1.04 4.84 5.31
CA LEU A 52 0.31 5.30 5.01
C LEU A 52 0.34 6.81 4.79
N ASP A 53 0.92 7.56 5.73
CA ASP A 53 1.19 8.99 5.54
C ASP A 53 2.44 9.19 4.67
N LYS A 54 2.24 9.64 3.43
CA LYS A 54 3.34 9.87 2.47
C LYS A 54 4.41 10.81 3.02
N ALA A 55 4.05 11.88 3.72
CA ALA A 55 5.00 12.89 4.18
C ALA A 55 5.90 12.35 5.30
N ALA A 56 5.32 11.63 6.26
CA ALA A 56 6.05 10.94 7.32
C ALA A 56 6.98 9.85 6.75
N LEU A 57 6.51 9.09 5.75
CA LEU A 57 7.33 8.06 5.10
C LEU A 57 8.49 8.66 4.31
N ILE A 58 8.29 9.78 3.61
CA ILE A 58 9.39 10.49 2.94
C ILE A 58 10.44 10.92 3.97
N ARG A 59 10.05 11.55 5.08
CA ARG A 59 10.98 11.94 6.15
C ARG A 59 11.75 10.75 6.72
N LYS A 60 11.04 9.64 6.96
CA LYS A 60 11.62 8.38 7.46
C LYS A 60 12.65 7.80 6.48
N CYS A 61 12.35 7.77 5.18
CA CYS A 61 13.28 7.22 4.18
C CYS A 61 14.44 8.19 3.85
N ASP A 62 14.27 9.50 4.04
CA ASP A 62 15.33 10.50 3.85
C ASP A 62 16.33 10.53 5.02
N GLY A 63 16.10 9.74 6.08
CA GLY A 63 16.95 9.73 7.26
C GLY A 63 16.77 10.98 8.14
N ALA A 64 15.68 11.73 7.95
CA ALA A 64 15.26 12.78 8.88
C ALA A 64 14.66 12.11 10.13
N THR A 65 15.53 11.45 10.89
CA THR A 65 15.31 11.11 12.28
C THR A 65 15.59 12.38 13.07
N GLU A 66 14.55 12.95 13.68
CA GLU A 66 14.72 13.89 14.78
C GLU A 66 15.34 13.22 16.01
#